data_AF-V9ER57-F1
#
_entry.id   AF-V9ER57-F1
#
_cell.length_a   1.000
_cell.length_b   1.000
_cell.length_c   1.000
_cell.angle_alpha   90.00
_cell.angle_beta   90.00
_cell.angle_gamma   90.00
#
_symmetry.space_group_name_H-M   'P 1'
#
loop_
_entity.id
_entity.type
_entity.pdbx_description
1 polymer ?
#
loop_
_entity_poly.entity_id
_entity_poly.type
_entity_poly.pdbx_seq_one_letter_code
_entity_poly.pdbx_strand_id
1 'polypeptide(L)'
;MITTPAFRDFLAGVTGKPDVTVPSHKTYNDILDTHYTAFKKDVSEILAKEFKEVFETPFLNVEHDLWTNSAKSCIVGASCGFIDHKWQPRHLALLAQVKNDGHTSEEVAGVLDKELKARNGLDVNKMARFMLSDTASTARKVSKQFDSALQTDCTMHVLNLCIGYGIGLKENVRNEYILDPKTSDFVKKRVVVTKGGGVRRSRSSERIAHLKQVQMFHRLPELATLVDADVRVASPVKLFRRSIINYPAFQAFFQNASSSDAAVFNCISQSEWELAVQLEAVVCRVAELALVESQSATMRSSTMYALLRVASTRMNSYKFLAYNLNGTRSVDTNEKNFPRVELKLTDLSELAQRCIKQTLHQIRDRIEKPSTTVAMSLLLDPRTRPSAKKLPACSGLCRWSYR
;
A
#
# COMPACT_ATOMS: atom_id res chain seq x y z
N MET A 1 -29.99 -17.16 -11.12
CA MET A 1 -29.24 -17.30 -9.85
C MET A 1 -29.60 -18.67 -9.29
N ILE A 2 -28.63 -19.58 -9.14
CA ILE A 2 -28.90 -20.87 -8.48
C ILE A 2 -28.80 -20.61 -6.97
N THR A 3 -29.93 -20.68 -6.26
CA THR A 3 -29.96 -20.51 -4.80
C THR A 3 -29.83 -21.87 -4.12
N THR A 4 -28.77 -22.06 -3.34
CA THR A 4 -28.57 -23.29 -2.57
C THR A 4 -29.46 -23.28 -1.31
N PRO A 5 -29.81 -24.45 -0.74
CA PRO A 5 -30.54 -24.51 0.54
C PRO A 5 -29.83 -23.71 1.65
N ALA A 6 -28.50 -23.83 1.74
CA ALA A 6 -27.70 -23.07 2.70
C ALA A 6 -27.81 -21.54 2.55
N PHE A 7 -27.97 -21.04 1.32
CA PHE A 7 -28.19 -19.61 1.09
C PHE A 7 -29.58 -19.16 1.55
N ARG A 8 -30.60 -20.02 1.42
CA ARG A 8 -31.95 -19.73 1.92
C ARG A 8 -32.00 -19.76 3.44
N ASP A 9 -31.36 -20.74 4.07
CA ASP A 9 -31.26 -20.82 5.53
C ASP A 9 -30.52 -19.63 6.13
N PHE A 10 -29.45 -19.17 5.48
CA PHE A 10 -28.76 -17.94 5.83
C PHE A 10 -29.69 -16.73 5.76
N LEU A 11 -30.40 -16.54 4.64
CA LEU A 11 -31.33 -15.41 4.49
C LEU A 11 -32.49 -15.49 5.49
N ALA A 12 -33.02 -16.68 5.77
CA ALA A 12 -34.05 -16.87 6.78
C ALA A 12 -33.52 -16.51 8.19
N GLY A 13 -32.29 -16.90 8.51
CA GLY A 13 -31.64 -16.54 9.77
C GLY A 13 -31.39 -15.04 9.93
N VAL A 14 -30.95 -14.35 8.87
CA VAL A 14 -30.66 -12.91 8.90
C VAL A 14 -31.93 -12.07 8.87
N THR A 15 -32.95 -12.49 8.15
CA THR A 15 -34.21 -11.73 8.00
C THR A 15 -35.29 -12.12 9.02
N GLY A 16 -35.12 -13.24 9.72
CA GLY A 16 -36.14 -13.83 10.58
C GLY A 16 -37.36 -14.38 9.83
N LYS A 17 -37.31 -14.45 8.49
CA LYS A 17 -38.41 -14.87 7.63
C LYS A 17 -38.09 -16.17 6.88
N PRO A 18 -38.76 -17.29 7.18
CA PRO A 18 -38.49 -18.58 6.54
C PRO A 18 -38.87 -18.62 5.06
N ASP A 19 -39.73 -17.70 4.60
CA ASP A 19 -40.26 -17.58 3.24
C ASP A 19 -39.62 -16.42 2.45
N VAL A 20 -38.43 -15.97 2.85
CA VAL A 20 -37.75 -14.82 2.23
C VAL A 20 -37.59 -15.02 0.72
N THR A 21 -38.21 -14.12 -0.04
CA THR A 21 -38.12 -14.14 -1.49
C THR A 21 -36.83 -13.47 -1.93
N VAL A 22 -35.97 -14.21 -2.63
CA VAL A 22 -34.78 -13.63 -3.26
C VAL A 22 -35.23 -12.87 -4.50
N PRO A 23 -34.95 -11.55 -4.60
CA PRO A 23 -35.34 -10.77 -5.77
C PRO A 23 -34.72 -11.36 -7.04
N SER A 24 -35.42 -11.22 -8.17
CA SER A 24 -34.86 -11.58 -9.46
C SER A 24 -33.60 -10.75 -9.73
N HIS A 25 -32.69 -11.25 -10.56
CA HIS A 25 -31.49 -10.48 -10.96
C HIS A 25 -31.85 -9.10 -11.52
N LYS A 26 -32.93 -9.02 -12.31
CA LYS A 26 -33.44 -7.74 -12.84
C LYS A 26 -33.88 -6.81 -11.70
N THR A 27 -34.75 -7.29 -10.82
CA THR A 27 -35.26 -6.52 -9.67
C THR A 27 -34.12 -6.05 -8.77
N TYR A 28 -33.13 -6.90 -8.52
CA TYR A 28 -31.96 -6.55 -7.71
C TYR A 28 -31.13 -5.43 -8.38
N ASN A 29 -30.89 -5.51 -9.69
CA ASN A 29 -30.19 -4.46 -10.42
C ASN A 29 -30.98 -3.15 -10.46
N ASP A 30 -32.30 -3.20 -10.67
CA ASP A 30 -33.16 -2.00 -10.66
C ASP A 30 -33.09 -1.29 -9.29
N ILE A 31 -33.05 -2.05 -8.19
CA ILE A 31 -32.85 -1.52 -6.83
C ILE A 31 -31.46 -0.87 -6.71
N LEU A 32 -30.40 -1.53 -7.16
CA LEU A 32 -29.04 -0.98 -7.13
C LEU A 32 -28.92 0.31 -7.95
N ASP A 33 -29.50 0.35 -9.15
CA ASP A 33 -29.49 1.53 -10.02
C ASP A 33 -30.25 2.70 -9.39
N THR A 34 -31.35 2.41 -8.70
CA THR A 34 -32.11 3.42 -7.95
C THR A 34 -31.28 3.98 -6.80
N HIS A 35 -30.65 3.11 -5.99
CA HIS A 35 -29.76 3.54 -4.91
C HIS A 35 -28.54 4.30 -5.42
N TYR A 36 -27.95 3.87 -6.53
CA TYR A 36 -26.81 4.55 -7.14
C TYR A 36 -27.19 5.92 -7.69
N THR A 37 -28.40 6.06 -8.24
CA THR A 37 -28.93 7.36 -8.68
C THR A 37 -29.14 8.31 -7.50
N ALA A 38 -29.71 7.82 -6.40
CA ALA A 38 -29.83 8.60 -5.16
C ALA A 38 -28.45 9.00 -4.61
N PHE A 39 -27.51 8.06 -4.55
CA PHE A 39 -26.14 8.32 -4.12
C PHE A 39 -25.46 9.42 -4.93
N LYS A 40 -25.55 9.38 -6.27
CA LYS A 40 -24.98 10.43 -7.14
C LYS A 40 -25.55 11.81 -6.80
N LYS A 41 -26.86 11.90 -6.60
CA LYS A 41 -27.55 13.13 -6.23
C LYS A 41 -27.07 13.63 -4.87
N ASP A 42 -27.08 12.78 -3.85
CA ASP A 42 -26.67 13.14 -2.48
C ASP A 42 -25.20 13.61 -2.43
N VAL A 43 -24.31 12.94 -3.17
CA VAL A 43 -22.91 13.35 -3.29
C VAL A 43 -22.80 14.73 -3.95
N SER A 44 -23.53 14.97 -5.04
CA SER A 44 -23.51 16.27 -5.71
C SER A 44 -24.01 17.40 -4.80
N GLU A 45 -25.06 17.15 -4.02
CA GLU A 45 -25.62 18.13 -3.09
C GLU A 45 -24.65 18.41 -1.92
N ILE A 46 -24.05 17.36 -1.34
CA ILE A 46 -23.04 17.50 -0.28
C ILE A 46 -21.84 18.29 -0.79
N LEU A 47 -21.25 17.91 -1.93
CA LEU A 47 -20.06 18.58 -2.45
C LEU A 47 -20.33 20.05 -2.76
N ALA A 48 -21.49 20.37 -3.35
CA ALA A 48 -21.88 21.75 -3.63
C ALA A 48 -22.08 22.56 -2.34
N LYS A 49 -22.68 21.96 -1.30
CA LYS A 49 -22.86 22.61 0.00
C LYS A 49 -21.51 22.86 0.67
N GLU A 50 -20.67 21.83 0.81
CA GLU A 50 -19.37 21.96 1.47
C GLU A 50 -18.47 22.96 0.72
N PHE A 51 -18.51 22.97 -0.61
CA PHE A 51 -17.77 23.94 -1.41
C PHE A 51 -18.16 25.39 -1.09
N LYS A 52 -19.44 25.67 -0.82
CA LYS A 52 -19.90 26.99 -0.37
C LYS A 52 -19.45 27.30 1.06
N GLU A 53 -19.49 26.32 1.98
CA GLU A 53 -19.05 26.49 3.37
C GLU A 53 -17.56 26.82 3.47
N VAL A 54 -16.74 26.32 2.54
CA VAL A 54 -15.31 26.67 2.43
C VAL A 54 -15.05 27.88 1.51
N PHE A 55 -16.05 28.71 1.26
CA PHE A 55 -15.96 29.92 0.43
C PHE A 55 -15.39 29.65 -0.97
N GLU A 56 -15.83 28.56 -1.59
CA GLU A 56 -15.42 28.14 -2.93
C GLU A 56 -13.90 27.93 -3.06
N THR A 57 -13.24 27.62 -1.94
CA THR A 57 -11.82 27.26 -1.92
C THR A 57 -11.66 25.77 -2.21
N PRO A 58 -10.69 25.34 -3.03
CA PRO A 58 -10.40 23.92 -3.23
C PRO A 58 -10.13 23.21 -1.89
N PHE A 59 -10.84 22.12 -1.62
CA PHE A 59 -10.84 21.44 -0.31
C PHE A 59 -10.80 19.91 -0.41
N LEU A 60 -11.03 19.35 -1.60
CA LEU A 60 -11.03 17.90 -1.82
C LEU A 60 -9.61 17.36 -2.01
N ASN A 61 -9.37 16.19 -1.43
CA ASN A 61 -8.34 15.26 -1.89
C ASN A 61 -9.02 14.32 -2.87
N VAL A 62 -8.68 14.39 -4.15
CA VAL A 62 -9.18 13.45 -5.16
C VAL A 62 -8.11 12.39 -5.35
N GLU A 63 -8.45 11.13 -5.11
CA GLU A 63 -7.55 10.00 -5.29
C GLU A 63 -7.94 9.27 -6.56
N HIS A 64 -6.95 8.90 -7.39
CA HIS A 64 -7.20 8.10 -8.57
C HIS A 64 -6.22 6.93 -8.66
N ASP A 65 -6.69 5.83 -9.21
CA ASP A 65 -5.90 4.62 -9.39
C ASP A 65 -6.10 4.04 -10.79
N LEU A 66 -5.04 3.37 -11.27
CA LEU A 66 -5.02 2.64 -12.52
C LEU A 66 -4.59 1.21 -12.22
N TRP A 67 -5.53 0.27 -12.34
CA TRP A 67 -5.18 -1.14 -12.20
C TRP A 67 -5.59 -1.96 -13.42
N THR A 68 -4.83 -3.01 -13.67
CA THR A 68 -5.14 -4.02 -14.69
C THR A 68 -5.62 -5.26 -13.96
N ASN A 69 -6.84 -5.69 -14.24
CA ASN A 69 -7.40 -6.89 -13.63
C ASN A 69 -6.79 -8.17 -14.27
N SER A 70 -7.15 -9.34 -13.72
CA SER A 70 -6.70 -10.64 -14.25
C SER A 70 -7.13 -10.90 -15.69
N ALA A 71 -8.26 -10.33 -16.11
CA ALA A 71 -8.77 -10.37 -17.48
C ALA A 71 -8.07 -9.36 -18.43
N LYS A 72 -6.99 -8.71 -17.97
CA LYS A 72 -6.24 -7.67 -18.70
C LYS A 72 -7.04 -6.43 -19.06
N SER A 73 -8.19 -6.21 -18.40
CA SER A 73 -8.91 -4.95 -18.51
C SER A 73 -8.27 -3.92 -17.60
N CYS A 74 -8.08 -2.72 -18.14
CA CYS A 74 -7.59 -1.58 -17.36
C CYS A 74 -8.78 -0.82 -16.78
N ILE A 75 -8.69 -0.46 -15.51
CA ILE A 75 -9.74 0.21 -14.75
C ILE A 75 -9.19 1.52 -14.21
N VAL A 76 -9.92 2.60 -14.46
CA VAL A 76 -9.73 3.91 -13.82
C VAL A 76 -10.66 3.97 -12.61
N GLY A 77 -10.08 4.06 -11.43
CA GLY A 77 -10.80 4.29 -10.18
C GLY A 77 -10.62 5.73 -9.71
N ALA A 78 -11.63 6.31 -9.08
CA ALA A 78 -11.49 7.55 -8.34
C ALA A 78 -12.35 7.60 -7.07
N SER A 79 -11.79 8.22 -6.04
CA SER A 79 -12.47 8.57 -4.79
C SER A 79 -12.15 10.01 -4.40
N CYS A 80 -12.90 10.56 -3.46
CA CYS A 80 -12.51 11.80 -2.82
C CYS A 80 -12.57 11.70 -1.29
N GLY A 81 -11.70 12.46 -0.63
CA GLY A 81 -11.66 12.61 0.82
C GLY A 81 -11.60 14.07 1.23
N PHE A 82 -12.36 14.45 2.25
CA PHE A 82 -12.43 15.82 2.75
C PHE A 82 -12.88 15.85 4.22
N ILE A 83 -12.84 17.02 4.84
CA ILE A 83 -13.41 17.28 6.17
C ILE A 83 -14.64 18.15 5.94
N ASP A 84 -15.80 17.72 6.43
CA ASP A 84 -17.05 18.47 6.30
C ASP A 84 -17.14 19.63 7.32
N HIS A 85 -18.13 20.50 7.16
CA HIS A 85 -18.42 21.62 8.07
C HIS A 85 -18.65 21.19 9.54
N LYS A 86 -18.91 19.91 9.81
CA LYS A 86 -19.04 19.33 11.16
C LYS A 86 -17.72 18.76 11.67
N TRP A 87 -16.61 19.08 11.01
CA TRP A 87 -15.28 18.54 11.31
C TRP A 87 -15.20 17.02 11.24
N GLN A 88 -16.08 16.39 10.46
CA GLN A 88 -16.05 14.95 10.24
C GLN A 88 -15.36 14.64 8.93
N PRO A 89 -14.40 13.72 8.93
CA PRO A 89 -13.78 13.34 7.70
C PRO A 89 -14.68 12.39 6.90
N ARG A 90 -14.78 12.65 5.61
CA ARG A 90 -15.57 11.90 4.64
C ARG A 90 -14.62 11.26 3.62
N HIS A 91 -15.00 10.08 3.14
CA HIS A 91 -14.34 9.42 2.03
C HIS A 91 -15.41 8.74 1.17
N LEU A 92 -15.43 9.06 -0.12
CA LEU A 92 -16.47 8.65 -1.05
C LEU A 92 -15.83 7.98 -2.27
N ALA A 93 -16.28 6.78 -2.62
CA ALA A 93 -15.93 6.15 -3.89
C ALA A 93 -16.83 6.73 -5.00
N LEU A 94 -16.22 7.30 -6.04
CA LEU A 94 -16.95 8.08 -7.04
C LEU A 94 -16.97 7.39 -8.41
N LEU A 95 -15.88 6.73 -8.78
CA LEU A 95 -15.70 6.17 -10.11
C LEU A 95 -14.98 4.83 -10.06
N ALA A 96 -15.49 3.88 -10.85
CA ALA A 96 -14.77 2.71 -11.31
C ALA A 96 -15.20 2.44 -12.75
N GLN A 97 -14.29 2.63 -13.71
CA GLN A 97 -14.61 2.53 -15.13
C GLN A 97 -13.54 1.75 -15.88
N VAL A 98 -13.99 0.80 -16.70
CA VAL A 98 -13.12 0.10 -17.64
C VAL A 98 -12.67 1.08 -18.72
N LYS A 99 -11.36 1.19 -18.90
CA LYS A 99 -10.69 1.98 -19.94
C LYS A 99 -9.57 1.14 -20.54
N ASN A 100 -9.91 0.40 -21.61
CA ASN A 100 -8.96 -0.49 -22.29
C ASN A 100 -8.17 0.21 -23.41
N ASP A 101 -8.62 1.40 -23.80
CA ASP A 101 -8.00 2.28 -24.78
C ASP A 101 -7.19 3.35 -24.04
N GLY A 102 -5.92 3.54 -24.37
CA GLY A 102 -5.17 4.70 -23.91
C GLY A 102 -4.84 4.77 -22.40
N HIS A 103 -3.57 5.02 -22.08
CA HIS A 103 -3.08 5.15 -20.70
C HIS A 103 -2.25 6.42 -20.50
N THR A 104 -2.41 7.43 -21.35
CA THR A 104 -1.71 8.70 -21.16
C THR A 104 -2.31 9.48 -20.00
N SER A 105 -1.55 10.45 -19.46
CA SER A 105 -2.02 11.32 -18.39
C SER A 105 -3.24 12.15 -18.82
N GLU A 106 -3.25 12.56 -20.07
CA GLU A 106 -4.28 13.39 -20.71
C GLU A 106 -5.59 12.61 -20.84
N GLU A 107 -5.52 11.36 -21.28
CA GLU A 107 -6.70 10.50 -21.42
C GLU A 107 -7.32 10.15 -20.07
N VAL A 108 -6.48 9.86 -19.06
CA VAL A 108 -6.96 9.57 -17.71
C VAL A 108 -7.58 10.82 -17.07
N ALA A 109 -6.93 11.98 -17.21
CA ALA A 109 -7.49 13.25 -16.74
C ALA A 109 -8.83 13.58 -17.41
N GLY A 110 -8.94 13.36 -18.73
CA GLY A 110 -10.19 13.57 -19.46
C GLY A 110 -11.34 12.69 -18.97
N VAL A 111 -11.05 11.42 -18.61
CA VAL A 111 -12.06 10.55 -18.00
C VAL A 111 -12.46 11.04 -16.61
N LEU A 112 -11.49 11.42 -15.77
CA LEU A 112 -11.78 11.95 -14.44
C LEU A 112 -12.63 13.22 -14.49
N ASP A 113 -12.24 14.20 -15.32
CA ASP A 113 -12.96 15.47 -15.45
C ASP A 113 -14.39 15.26 -15.94
N LYS A 114 -14.56 14.50 -17.03
CA LYS A 114 -15.86 14.21 -17.61
C LYS A 114 -16.77 13.47 -16.64
N GLU A 115 -16.29 12.36 -16.07
CA GLU A 115 -17.15 11.43 -15.34
C GLU A 115 -17.44 11.92 -13.93
N LEU A 116 -16.48 12.53 -13.22
CA LEU A 116 -16.71 13.07 -11.88
C LEU A 116 -17.69 14.26 -11.93
N LYS A 117 -17.58 15.10 -12.97
CA LYS A 117 -18.52 16.21 -13.17
C LYS A 117 -19.91 15.70 -13.53
N ALA A 118 -20.01 14.77 -14.48
CA ALA A 118 -21.30 14.24 -14.95
C ALA A 118 -22.04 13.42 -13.87
N ARG A 119 -21.31 12.65 -13.05
CA ARG A 119 -21.92 11.74 -12.07
C ARG A 119 -22.15 12.39 -10.71
N ASN A 120 -21.27 13.30 -10.30
CA ASN A 120 -21.20 13.78 -8.92
C ASN A 120 -21.15 15.32 -8.80
N GLY A 121 -21.21 16.06 -9.91
CA GLY A 121 -21.08 17.53 -9.90
C GLY A 121 -19.71 18.02 -9.43
N LEU A 122 -18.71 17.14 -9.35
CA LEU A 122 -17.37 17.45 -8.88
C LEU A 122 -16.57 18.05 -10.03
N ASP A 123 -16.29 19.35 -9.92
CA ASP A 123 -15.39 20.06 -10.83
C ASP A 123 -13.97 20.01 -10.26
N VAL A 124 -13.09 19.20 -10.87
CA VAL A 124 -11.73 18.95 -10.34
C VAL A 124 -10.94 20.25 -10.28
N ASN A 125 -11.04 21.12 -11.29
CA ASN A 125 -10.32 22.39 -11.34
C ASN A 125 -10.79 23.39 -10.27
N LYS A 126 -12.01 23.25 -9.75
CA LYS A 126 -12.52 24.16 -8.70
C LYS A 126 -12.41 23.58 -7.30
N MET A 127 -12.67 22.29 -7.16
CA MET A 127 -12.88 21.67 -5.84
C MET A 127 -11.67 20.88 -5.36
N ALA A 128 -10.84 20.34 -6.26
CA ALA A 128 -9.71 19.51 -5.87
C ALA A 128 -8.52 20.38 -5.47
N ARG A 129 -8.10 20.26 -4.20
CA ARG A 129 -6.84 20.85 -3.74
C ARG A 129 -5.66 19.94 -4.01
N PHE A 130 -5.86 18.64 -3.80
CA PHE A 130 -4.83 17.63 -3.96
C PHE A 130 -5.32 16.51 -4.86
N MET A 131 -4.43 16.03 -5.72
CA MET A 131 -4.62 14.84 -6.57
C MET A 131 -3.65 13.77 -6.12
N LEU A 132 -4.18 12.69 -5.53
CA LEU A 132 -3.42 11.56 -5.04
C LEU A 132 -3.36 10.47 -6.11
N SER A 133 -2.16 10.00 -6.41
CA SER A 133 -1.92 8.98 -7.44
C SER A 133 -0.86 7.98 -6.98
N ASP A 134 -0.70 6.87 -7.68
CA ASP A 134 0.52 6.08 -7.55
C ASP A 134 1.78 6.89 -7.97
N THR A 135 2.97 6.34 -7.72
CA THR A 135 4.22 7.06 -8.00
C THR A 135 4.71 6.93 -9.45
N ALA A 136 3.97 6.22 -10.31
CA ALA A 136 4.33 6.08 -11.71
C ALA A 136 4.28 7.45 -12.38
N SER A 137 5.23 7.70 -13.29
CA SER A 137 5.39 9.00 -13.93
C SER A 137 4.12 9.45 -14.65
N THR A 138 3.39 8.54 -15.30
CA THR A 138 2.14 8.86 -16.01
C THR A 138 1.01 9.19 -15.05
N ALA A 139 0.84 8.43 -13.96
CA ALA A 139 -0.19 8.71 -12.96
C ALA A 139 0.05 10.08 -12.29
N ARG A 140 1.30 10.38 -11.91
CA ARG A 140 1.66 11.69 -11.35
C ARG A 140 1.43 12.85 -12.30
N LYS A 141 1.52 12.63 -13.62
CA LYS A 141 1.28 13.67 -14.63
C LYS A 141 -0.20 14.00 -14.81
N VAL A 142 -1.12 13.15 -14.34
CA VAL A 142 -2.57 13.43 -14.41
C VAL A 142 -2.90 14.74 -13.68
N SER A 143 -2.30 14.98 -12.51
CA SER A 143 -2.55 16.22 -11.77
C SER A 143 -2.13 17.47 -12.55
N LYS A 144 -1.16 17.38 -13.47
CA LYS A 144 -0.69 18.51 -14.28
C LYS A 144 -1.67 18.92 -15.37
N GLN A 145 -2.71 18.12 -15.59
CA GLN A 145 -3.80 18.44 -16.51
C GLN A 145 -4.88 19.31 -15.84
N PHE A 146 -4.72 19.59 -14.54
CA PHE A 146 -5.63 20.42 -13.75
C PHE A 146 -4.84 21.59 -13.14
N ASP A 147 -5.37 22.81 -13.24
CA ASP A 147 -4.64 24.03 -12.90
C ASP A 147 -4.49 24.24 -11.39
N SER A 148 -5.45 23.77 -10.60
CA SER A 148 -5.56 24.05 -9.16
C SER A 148 -5.07 22.91 -8.27
N ALA A 149 -4.86 21.73 -8.83
CA ALA A 149 -4.67 20.51 -8.08
C ALA A 149 -3.19 20.15 -7.86
N LEU A 150 -2.80 20.00 -6.61
CA LEU A 150 -1.44 19.64 -6.23
C LEU A 150 -1.25 18.13 -6.24
N GLN A 151 -0.22 17.66 -6.95
CA GLN A 151 0.15 16.25 -6.95
C GLN A 151 0.59 15.78 -5.57
N THR A 152 0.07 14.65 -5.11
CA THR A 152 0.50 13.97 -3.89
C THR A 152 0.70 12.49 -4.17
N ASP A 153 1.80 11.92 -3.69
CA ASP A 153 2.08 10.49 -3.89
C ASP A 153 1.25 9.65 -2.89
N CYS A 154 0.66 8.55 -3.39
CA CYS A 154 -0.02 7.58 -2.57
C CYS A 154 0.94 6.99 -1.53
N THR A 155 0.60 7.16 -0.24
CA THR A 155 1.47 6.72 0.86
C THR A 155 1.74 5.21 0.81
N MET A 156 0.73 4.41 0.48
CA MET A 156 0.88 2.96 0.32
C MET A 156 1.99 2.61 -0.71
N HIS A 157 2.02 3.32 -1.84
CA HIS A 157 3.01 3.10 -2.88
C HIS A 157 4.40 3.62 -2.47
N VAL A 158 4.45 4.77 -1.77
CA VAL A 158 5.70 5.30 -1.19
C VAL A 158 6.32 4.29 -0.21
N LEU A 159 5.52 3.71 0.69
CA LEU A 159 5.99 2.70 1.63
C LEU A 159 6.47 1.44 0.93
N ASN A 160 5.79 1.03 -0.14
CA ASN A 160 6.22 -0.08 -0.98
C ASN A 160 7.59 0.18 -1.64
N LEU A 161 7.85 1.43 -2.07
CA LEU A 161 9.16 1.84 -2.56
C LEU A 161 10.22 1.80 -1.44
N CYS A 162 9.91 2.32 -0.25
CA CYS A 162 10.82 2.28 0.90
C CYS A 162 11.24 0.84 1.26
N ILE A 163 10.29 -0.11 1.20
CA ILE A 163 10.57 -1.53 1.38
C ILE A 163 11.46 -2.05 0.25
N GLY A 164 11.06 -1.84 -1.02
CA GLY A 164 11.77 -2.39 -2.18
C GLY A 164 13.20 -1.87 -2.34
N TYR A 165 13.43 -0.58 -2.09
CA TYR A 165 14.78 0.00 -2.08
C TYR A 165 15.56 -0.41 -0.82
N GLY A 166 14.88 -0.49 0.33
CA GLY A 166 15.47 -0.91 1.59
C GLY A 166 16.09 -2.29 1.53
N ILE A 167 15.37 -3.27 0.98
CA ILE A 167 15.87 -4.65 0.85
C ILE A 167 16.76 -4.86 -0.39
N GLY A 168 17.00 -3.82 -1.20
CA GLY A 168 17.82 -3.92 -2.41
C GLY A 168 17.15 -4.64 -3.59
N LEU A 169 15.82 -4.76 -3.62
CA LEU A 169 15.09 -5.29 -4.80
C LEU A 169 15.03 -4.28 -5.95
N LYS A 170 14.98 -3.00 -5.62
CA LYS A 170 14.92 -1.91 -6.59
C LYS A 170 16.25 -1.16 -6.58
N GLU A 171 16.71 -0.78 -7.77
CA GLU A 171 17.83 0.13 -7.91
C GLU A 171 17.28 1.56 -8.00
N ASN A 172 17.66 2.42 -7.05
CA ASN A 172 17.27 3.82 -7.11
C ASN A 172 18.26 4.53 -8.01
N VAL A 173 17.76 5.10 -9.12
CA VAL A 173 18.58 5.84 -10.08
C VAL A 173 18.09 7.27 -10.16
N ARG A 174 19.02 8.22 -10.16
CA ARG A 174 18.76 9.63 -10.39
C ARG A 174 19.45 10.05 -11.68
N ASN A 175 18.82 10.93 -12.43
CA ASN A 175 19.49 11.60 -13.53
C ASN A 175 20.09 12.90 -13.00
N GLU A 176 21.40 13.04 -13.15
CA GLU A 176 22.14 14.26 -12.90
C GLU A 176 22.54 14.85 -14.24
N TYR A 177 22.39 16.17 -14.39
CA TYR A 177 22.84 16.88 -15.58
C TYR A 177 24.22 17.43 -15.26
N ILE A 178 25.24 16.87 -15.89
CA ILE A 178 26.64 17.23 -15.68
C ILE A 178 27.10 17.95 -16.94
N LEU A 179 27.77 19.07 -16.78
CA LEU A 179 28.41 19.77 -17.88
C LEU A 179 29.52 18.88 -18.43
N ASP A 180 29.42 18.47 -19.69
CA ASP A 180 30.47 17.71 -20.37
C ASP A 180 31.64 18.66 -20.63
N PRO A 181 32.82 18.42 -20.03
CA PRO A 181 33.97 19.31 -20.18
C PRO A 181 34.51 19.35 -21.62
N LYS A 182 34.11 18.45 -22.51
CA LYS A 182 34.54 18.43 -23.92
C LYS A 182 33.59 19.19 -24.84
N THR A 183 32.28 19.11 -24.59
CA THR A 183 31.28 19.71 -25.48
C THR A 183 30.64 20.98 -24.89
N SER A 184 30.87 21.27 -23.61
CA SER A 184 30.18 22.32 -22.84
C SER A 184 28.65 22.18 -22.81
N ASP A 185 28.13 21.00 -23.12
CA ASP A 185 26.70 20.69 -23.05
C ASP A 185 26.36 19.96 -21.75
N PHE A 186 25.12 20.12 -21.28
CA PHE A 186 24.62 19.34 -20.14
C PHE A 186 24.25 17.92 -20.58
N VAL A 187 25.08 16.96 -20.19
CA VAL A 187 24.83 15.54 -20.44
C VAL A 187 24.08 14.91 -19.27
N LYS A 188 23.01 14.19 -19.59
CA LYS A 188 22.21 13.44 -18.63
C LYS A 188 22.96 12.17 -18.20
N LYS A 189 23.56 12.19 -17.01
CA LYS A 189 24.21 11.01 -16.39
C LYS A 189 23.25 10.31 -15.45
N ARG A 190 23.12 8.99 -15.61
CA ARG A 190 22.36 8.14 -14.69
C ARG A 190 23.25 7.74 -13.51
N VAL A 191 22.91 8.16 -12.30
CA VAL A 191 23.64 7.88 -11.06
C VAL A 191 22.82 6.92 -10.21
N VAL A 192 23.43 5.84 -9.76
CA VAL A 192 22.81 4.88 -8.85
C VAL A 192 22.89 5.42 -7.42
N VAL A 193 21.75 5.87 -6.90
CA VAL A 193 21.57 6.38 -5.53
C VAL A 193 21.50 5.23 -4.53
N THR A 194 20.97 4.07 -4.94
CA THR A 194 20.90 2.87 -4.11
C THR A 194 21.05 1.65 -5.01
N LYS A 195 22.18 0.93 -4.91
CA LYS A 195 22.40 -0.32 -5.68
C LYS A 195 21.33 -1.36 -5.33
N GLY A 196 20.65 -1.90 -6.33
CA GLY A 196 19.75 -3.06 -6.20
C GLY A 196 20.40 -4.36 -6.70
N GLY A 197 19.69 -5.48 -6.62
CA GLY A 197 20.02 -6.71 -7.39
C GLY A 197 20.07 -8.04 -6.64
N GLY A 198 19.55 -8.17 -5.41
CA GLY A 198 19.81 -9.36 -4.58
C GLY A 198 18.88 -10.58 -4.70
N VAL A 199 17.65 -10.46 -5.21
CA VAL A 199 16.64 -11.53 -5.04
C VAL A 199 15.88 -11.82 -6.34
N ARG A 200 16.02 -13.05 -6.86
CA ARG A 200 15.27 -13.56 -8.03
C ARG A 200 14.01 -14.29 -7.58
N ARG A 201 12.88 -14.07 -8.27
CA ARG A 201 11.60 -14.77 -8.02
C ARG A 201 11.49 -16.00 -8.91
N SER A 202 11.15 -17.17 -8.37
CA SER A 202 10.83 -18.38 -9.14
C SER A 202 9.32 -18.60 -9.26
N ARG A 203 8.85 -19.16 -10.38
CA ARG A 203 7.44 -19.36 -10.73
C ARG A 203 7.25 -20.78 -11.29
N SER A 204 6.36 -21.59 -10.70
CA SER A 204 5.74 -22.76 -11.36
C SER A 204 4.50 -23.21 -10.57
N SER A 205 3.40 -23.49 -11.26
CA SER A 205 2.11 -23.92 -10.71
C SER A 205 2.09 -25.38 -10.24
N GLU A 206 2.87 -26.25 -10.87
CA GLU A 206 3.00 -27.67 -10.52
C GLU A 206 3.67 -27.86 -9.15
N ARG A 207 4.64 -26.99 -8.83
CA ARG A 207 5.33 -26.98 -7.53
C ARG A 207 4.39 -26.65 -6.36
N ILE A 208 3.29 -25.91 -6.60
CA ILE A 208 2.33 -25.52 -5.57
C ILE A 208 1.49 -26.72 -5.12
N ALA A 209 1.04 -27.55 -6.06
CA ALA A 209 0.23 -28.73 -5.75
C ALA A 209 1.04 -29.76 -4.95
N HIS A 210 2.30 -29.98 -5.33
CA HIS A 210 3.18 -30.90 -4.62
C HIS A 210 3.62 -30.36 -3.25
N LEU A 211 3.85 -29.04 -3.11
CA LEU A 211 4.09 -28.42 -1.80
C LEU A 211 2.94 -28.67 -0.81
N LYS A 212 1.68 -28.57 -1.28
CA LYS A 212 0.51 -28.87 -0.44
C LYS A 212 0.52 -30.33 0.05
N GLN A 213 0.87 -31.27 -0.82
CA GLN A 213 0.97 -32.68 -0.45
C GLN A 213 2.04 -32.91 0.63
N VAL A 214 3.20 -32.27 0.50
CA VAL A 214 4.27 -32.31 1.52
C VAL A 214 3.81 -31.68 2.84
N GLN A 215 3.12 -30.53 2.78
CA GLN A 215 2.57 -29.88 3.97
C GLN A 215 1.60 -30.81 4.72
N MET A 216 0.65 -31.43 4.01
CA MET A 216 -0.30 -32.38 4.59
C MET A 216 0.39 -33.61 5.18
N PHE A 217 1.35 -34.21 4.44
CA PHE A 217 2.07 -35.40 4.87
C PHE A 217 2.83 -35.18 6.19
N HIS A 218 3.49 -34.03 6.33
CA HIS A 218 4.25 -33.67 7.52
C HIS A 218 3.44 -32.94 8.61
N ARG A 219 2.11 -32.80 8.44
CA ARG A 219 1.23 -32.01 9.33
C ARG A 219 1.73 -30.58 9.55
N LEU A 220 2.29 -29.98 8.51
CA LEU A 220 2.76 -28.60 8.48
C LEU A 220 1.63 -27.65 8.01
N PRO A 221 1.76 -26.34 8.25
CA PRO A 221 0.79 -25.35 7.76
C PRO A 221 0.52 -25.43 6.26
N GLU A 222 -0.75 -25.53 5.89
CA GLU A 222 -1.19 -25.47 4.49
C GLU A 222 -1.30 -24.01 4.02
N LEU A 223 -0.15 -23.33 3.94
CA LEU A 223 -0.08 -21.94 3.48
C LEU A 223 0.25 -21.91 1.99
N ALA A 224 -0.67 -21.37 1.19
CA ALA A 224 -0.43 -21.15 -0.23
C ALA A 224 0.81 -20.25 -0.44
N THR A 225 1.69 -20.66 -1.34
CA THR A 225 2.72 -19.76 -1.88
C THR A 225 2.01 -18.58 -2.53
N LEU A 226 2.45 -17.35 -2.24
CA LEU A 226 1.85 -16.16 -2.82
C LEU A 226 1.90 -16.27 -4.35
N VAL A 227 0.74 -16.40 -4.97
CA VAL A 227 0.59 -16.18 -6.41
C VAL A 227 0.63 -14.67 -6.60
N ASP A 228 1.43 -14.21 -7.56
CA ASP A 228 1.77 -12.80 -7.85
C ASP A 228 0.56 -11.84 -7.98
N ALA A 229 -0.67 -12.37 -8.03
CA ALA A 229 -1.90 -11.60 -8.13
C ALA A 229 -2.32 -10.94 -6.81
N ASP A 230 -1.91 -11.45 -5.64
CA ASP A 230 -2.71 -11.15 -4.44
C ASP A 230 -2.48 -9.76 -3.85
N VAL A 231 -1.26 -9.17 -3.86
CA VAL A 231 -1.14 -7.72 -3.59
C VAL A 231 0.19 -7.15 -4.05
N ARG A 232 0.15 -6.06 -4.84
CA ARG A 232 1.32 -5.33 -5.36
C ARG A 232 2.17 -4.64 -4.27
N VAL A 233 1.62 -4.51 -3.06
CA VAL A 233 2.18 -3.72 -1.95
C VAL A 233 2.79 -4.62 -0.89
N ALA A 234 4.02 -4.30 -0.49
CA ALA A 234 4.82 -5.06 0.47
C ALA A 234 4.93 -6.57 0.15
N SER A 235 4.80 -6.93 -1.13
CA SER A 235 4.89 -8.31 -1.60
C SER A 235 6.19 -9.03 -1.22
N PRO A 236 7.37 -8.37 -1.13
CA PRO A 236 8.58 -9.04 -0.67
C PRO A 236 8.50 -9.51 0.78
N VAL A 237 7.84 -8.73 1.65
CA VAL A 237 7.70 -9.07 3.08
C VAL A 237 6.72 -10.22 3.25
N LYS A 238 5.62 -10.21 2.49
CA LYS A 238 4.70 -11.36 2.46
C LYS A 238 5.41 -12.62 1.98
N LEU A 239 6.27 -12.50 0.95
CA LEU A 239 7.07 -13.60 0.45
C LEU A 239 8.03 -14.13 1.54
N PHE A 240 8.79 -13.26 2.21
CA PHE A 240 9.64 -13.69 3.32
C PHE A 240 8.85 -14.42 4.40
N ARG A 241 7.74 -13.85 4.87
CA ARG A 241 6.87 -14.46 5.90
C ARG A 241 6.43 -15.88 5.52
N ARG A 242 5.84 -16.02 4.33
CA ARG A 242 5.35 -17.31 3.83
C ARG A 242 6.50 -18.30 3.65
N SER A 243 7.63 -17.85 3.09
CA SER A 243 8.80 -18.72 2.88
C SER A 243 9.41 -19.20 4.20
N ILE A 244 9.54 -18.32 5.20
CA ILE A 244 10.08 -18.66 6.53
C ILE A 244 9.18 -19.67 7.24
N ILE A 245 7.86 -19.50 7.18
CA ILE A 245 6.93 -20.44 7.80
C ILE A 245 6.96 -21.79 7.09
N ASN A 246 7.04 -21.80 5.75
CA ASN A 246 7.14 -23.00 4.94
C ASN A 246 8.55 -23.61 4.89
N TYR A 247 9.53 -23.07 5.61
CA TYR A 247 10.93 -23.53 5.55
C TYR A 247 11.08 -25.06 5.74
N PRO A 248 10.45 -25.72 6.73
CA PRO A 248 10.55 -27.18 6.88
C PRO A 248 9.88 -27.95 5.74
N ALA A 249 8.78 -27.40 5.18
CA ALA A 249 8.11 -28.00 4.02
C ALA A 249 9.00 -27.92 2.78
N PHE A 250 9.74 -26.81 2.60
CA PHE A 250 10.73 -26.71 1.55
C PHE A 250 11.90 -27.68 1.76
N GLN A 251 12.45 -27.77 2.98
CA GLN A 251 13.50 -28.76 3.27
C GLN A 251 13.04 -30.18 2.89
N ALA A 252 11.85 -30.60 3.35
CA ALA A 252 11.31 -31.91 3.05
C ALA A 252 11.02 -32.12 1.55
N PHE A 253 10.48 -31.10 0.87
CA PHE A 253 10.21 -31.16 -0.56
C PHE A 253 11.50 -31.33 -1.38
N PHE A 254 12.51 -30.50 -1.12
CA PHE A 254 13.71 -30.46 -1.94
C PHE A 254 14.74 -31.55 -1.60
N GLN A 255 14.72 -32.09 -0.37
CA GLN A 255 15.50 -33.27 -0.02
C GLN A 255 15.02 -34.53 -0.76
N ASN A 256 13.76 -34.57 -1.20
CA ASN A 256 13.14 -35.70 -1.91
C ASN A 256 12.89 -35.42 -3.41
N ALA A 257 13.36 -34.28 -3.93
CA ALA A 257 13.14 -33.90 -5.31
C ALA A 257 14.18 -34.52 -6.27
N SER A 258 13.85 -34.58 -7.56
CA SER A 258 14.82 -34.97 -8.61
C SER A 258 16.05 -34.04 -8.59
N SER A 259 17.19 -34.51 -9.12
CA SER A 259 18.46 -33.79 -9.09
C SER A 259 18.40 -32.35 -9.63
N SER A 260 17.53 -32.07 -10.59
CA SER A 260 17.29 -30.72 -11.13
C SER A 260 16.52 -29.79 -10.19
N ASP A 261 15.60 -30.31 -9.39
CA ASP A 261 14.80 -29.54 -8.42
C ASP A 261 15.52 -29.42 -7.07
N ALA A 262 16.27 -30.45 -6.63
CA ALA A 262 17.12 -30.38 -5.44
C ALA A 262 18.15 -29.22 -5.53
N ALA A 263 18.65 -28.93 -6.74
CA ALA A 263 19.54 -27.80 -7.00
C ALA A 263 18.87 -26.42 -6.76
N VAL A 264 17.54 -26.32 -6.82
CA VAL A 264 16.79 -25.05 -6.65
C VAL A 264 16.72 -24.59 -5.20
N PHE A 265 16.83 -25.50 -4.22
CA PHE A 265 16.82 -25.14 -2.79
C PHE A 265 18.21 -25.07 -2.19
N ASN A 266 19.11 -25.94 -2.65
CA ASN A 266 20.52 -25.89 -2.27
C ASN A 266 21.24 -24.62 -2.77
N CYS A 267 20.59 -23.83 -3.64
CA CYS A 267 21.10 -22.52 -4.04
C CYS A 267 20.87 -21.42 -3.00
N ILE A 268 20.05 -21.66 -1.96
CA ILE A 268 19.84 -20.74 -0.83
C ILE A 268 20.52 -21.34 0.39
N SER A 269 21.65 -20.75 0.75
CA SER A 269 22.43 -21.10 1.95
C SER A 269 21.68 -20.75 3.24
N GLN A 270 22.12 -21.35 4.35
CA GLN A 270 21.58 -21.07 5.67
C GLN A 270 21.69 -19.58 6.05
N SER A 271 22.79 -18.92 5.69
CA SER A 271 22.99 -17.49 5.93
C SER A 271 22.06 -16.60 5.10
N GLU A 272 21.64 -17.05 3.91
CA GLU A 272 20.63 -16.36 3.10
C GLU A 272 19.21 -16.50 3.68
N TRP A 273 18.88 -17.66 4.27
CA TRP A 273 17.65 -17.83 5.04
C TRP A 273 17.62 -16.95 6.29
N GLU A 274 18.73 -16.89 7.02
CA GLU A 274 18.90 -15.99 8.16
C GLU A 274 18.79 -14.53 7.73
N LEU A 275 19.42 -14.15 6.62
CA LEU A 275 19.28 -12.81 6.06
C LEU A 275 17.81 -12.49 5.73
N ALA A 276 17.06 -13.40 5.12
CA ALA A 276 15.64 -13.19 4.82
C ALA A 276 14.81 -12.94 6.09
N VAL A 277 15.10 -13.67 7.18
CA VAL A 277 14.52 -13.45 8.52
C VAL A 277 14.88 -12.06 9.06
N GLN A 278 16.14 -11.65 8.96
CA GLN A 278 16.61 -10.33 9.40
C GLN A 278 15.96 -9.20 8.60
N LEU A 279 15.89 -9.33 7.28
CA LEU A 279 15.26 -8.34 6.40
C LEU A 279 13.77 -8.19 6.71
N GLU A 280 13.04 -9.30 6.88
CA GLU A 280 11.63 -9.27 7.31
C GLU A 280 11.47 -8.49 8.61
N ALA A 281 12.29 -8.79 9.63
CA ALA A 281 12.21 -8.15 10.93
C ALA A 281 12.45 -6.64 10.86
N VAL A 282 13.45 -6.21 10.06
CA VAL A 282 13.80 -4.80 9.87
C VAL A 282 12.67 -4.01 9.19
N VAL A 283 12.10 -4.53 8.10
CA VAL A 283 11.06 -3.80 7.35
C VAL A 283 9.63 -4.11 7.81
N CYS A 284 9.46 -5.03 8.77
CA CYS A 284 8.16 -5.49 9.27
C CYS A 284 7.22 -4.33 9.59
N ARG A 285 7.70 -3.33 10.35
CA ARG A 285 6.85 -2.20 10.76
C ARG A 285 6.41 -1.34 9.57
N VAL A 286 7.26 -1.13 8.57
CA VAL A 286 6.87 -0.38 7.35
C VAL A 286 5.87 -1.17 6.54
N ALA A 287 6.04 -2.49 6.48
CA ALA A 287 5.10 -3.36 5.80
C ALA A 287 3.72 -3.32 6.47
N GLU A 288 3.64 -3.33 7.80
CA GLU A 288 2.37 -3.15 8.52
C GLU A 288 1.71 -1.81 8.18
N LEU A 289 2.49 -0.72 8.15
CA LEU A 289 1.96 0.59 7.75
C LEU A 289 1.40 0.56 6.31
N ALA A 290 2.06 -0.15 5.38
CA ALA A 290 1.61 -0.25 4.00
C ALA A 290 0.41 -1.20 3.80
N LEU A 291 0.33 -2.25 4.60
CA LEU A 291 -0.64 -3.33 4.44
C LEU A 291 -1.93 -3.13 5.23
N VAL A 292 -1.87 -2.35 6.31
CA VAL A 292 -2.99 -2.18 7.24
C VAL A 292 -3.33 -0.70 7.34
N GLU A 293 -2.39 0.11 7.81
CA GLU A 293 -2.68 1.49 8.20
C GLU A 293 -2.99 2.37 6.98
N SER A 294 -2.18 2.33 5.93
CA SER A 294 -2.38 3.20 4.75
C SER A 294 -3.61 2.86 3.92
N GLN A 295 -4.24 1.71 4.16
CA GLN A 295 -5.45 1.26 3.48
C GLN A 295 -6.72 1.50 4.32
N SER A 296 -6.56 1.95 5.57
CA SER A 296 -7.70 2.27 6.41
C SER A 296 -8.41 3.54 5.94
N ALA A 297 -9.73 3.49 5.78
CA ALA A 297 -10.56 4.64 5.40
C ALA A 297 -10.51 5.80 6.42
N THR A 298 -10.07 5.54 7.65
CA THR A 298 -9.93 6.53 8.72
C THR A 298 -8.52 7.09 8.85
N MET A 299 -7.57 6.59 8.04
CA MET A 299 -6.20 7.06 8.03
C MET A 299 -6.13 8.51 7.55
N ARG A 300 -5.33 9.33 8.25
CA ARG A 300 -5.07 10.73 7.90
C ARG A 300 -3.58 10.93 7.74
N SER A 301 -3.19 11.93 6.96
CA SER A 301 -1.79 12.32 6.74
C SER A 301 -1.07 12.62 8.07
N SER A 302 -1.72 13.31 9.01
CA SER A 302 -1.24 13.56 10.39
C SER A 302 -0.90 12.27 11.14
N THR A 303 -1.82 11.31 11.14
CA THR A 303 -1.66 10.01 11.81
C THR A 303 -0.56 9.19 11.15
N MET A 304 -0.57 9.12 9.82
CA MET A 304 0.45 8.44 9.03
C MET A 304 1.84 9.02 9.28
N TYR A 305 1.97 10.35 9.35
CA TYR A 305 3.21 11.03 9.68
C TYR A 305 3.74 10.60 11.07
N ALA A 306 2.87 10.59 12.09
CA ALA A 306 3.25 10.16 13.43
C ALA A 306 3.68 8.68 13.46
N LEU A 307 2.94 7.80 12.78
CA LEU A 307 3.25 6.37 12.68
C LEU A 307 4.58 6.12 11.97
N LEU A 308 4.88 6.88 10.91
CA LEU A 308 6.14 6.79 10.18
C LEU A 308 7.34 7.23 11.00
N ARG A 309 7.18 8.28 11.81
CA ARG A 309 8.22 8.66 12.78
C ARG A 309 8.48 7.55 13.78
N VAL A 310 7.43 6.94 14.33
CA VAL A 310 7.57 5.79 15.24
C VAL A 310 8.27 4.61 14.55
N ALA A 311 7.89 4.29 13.31
CA ALA A 311 8.55 3.23 12.55
C ALA A 311 10.04 3.53 12.31
N SER A 312 10.39 4.77 11.97
CA SER A 312 11.77 5.22 11.77
C SER A 312 12.59 5.15 13.05
N THR A 313 12.02 5.55 14.20
CA THR A 313 12.68 5.42 15.50
C THR A 313 12.90 3.94 15.85
N ARG A 314 11.91 3.08 15.59
CA ARG A 314 12.02 1.63 15.85
C ARG A 314 13.08 0.94 14.98
N MET A 315 13.32 1.41 13.76
CA MET A 315 14.43 0.88 12.94
C MET A 315 15.81 1.23 13.50
N ASN A 316 15.92 2.31 14.27
CA ASN A 316 17.14 2.66 15.00
C ASN A 316 17.17 2.02 16.41
N SER A 317 16.23 1.12 16.71
CA SER A 317 16.20 0.37 17.97
C SER A 317 17.35 -0.62 18.04
N TYR A 318 17.79 -0.92 19.26
CA TYR A 318 18.74 -1.99 19.55
C TYR A 318 18.10 -3.38 19.53
N LYS A 319 16.76 -3.47 19.41
CA LYS A 319 15.97 -4.71 19.44
C LYS A 319 14.96 -4.79 18.29
N PHE A 320 14.88 -5.97 17.68
CA PHE A 320 13.93 -6.39 16.65
C PHE A 320 13.25 -7.70 17.05
N LEU A 321 12.09 -8.00 16.45
CA LEU A 321 11.40 -9.28 16.62
C LEU A 321 11.44 -10.05 15.30
N ALA A 322 12.29 -11.06 15.25
CA ALA A 322 12.53 -11.87 14.06
C ALA A 322 11.82 -13.23 14.20
N TYR A 323 11.34 -13.81 13.09
CA TYR A 323 10.79 -15.17 13.15
C TYR A 323 11.84 -16.19 13.59
N ASN A 324 11.43 -17.14 14.42
CA ASN A 324 12.28 -18.29 14.72
C ASN A 324 12.20 -19.29 13.56
N LEU A 325 13.21 -19.31 12.69
CA LEU A 325 13.26 -20.22 11.53
C LEU A 325 13.07 -21.69 11.93
N ASN A 326 13.59 -22.11 13.08
CA ASN A 326 13.47 -23.47 13.62
C ASN A 326 12.33 -23.61 14.65
N GLY A 327 11.44 -22.61 14.74
CA GLY A 327 10.32 -22.62 15.68
C GLY A 327 9.32 -23.75 15.41
N THR A 328 8.67 -24.23 16.46
CA THR A 328 7.63 -25.24 16.36
C THR A 328 6.47 -24.75 15.50
N ARG A 329 5.93 -25.65 14.66
CA ARG A 329 4.79 -25.38 13.76
C ARG A 329 3.73 -26.44 13.98
N SER A 330 2.48 -26.00 13.95
CA SER A 330 1.28 -26.84 13.88
C SER A 330 0.50 -26.51 12.61
N VAL A 331 -0.52 -27.30 12.28
CA VAL A 331 -1.42 -27.03 11.15
C VAL A 331 -2.07 -25.63 11.18
N ASP A 332 -2.26 -25.06 12.39
CA ASP A 332 -2.87 -23.73 12.59
C ASP A 332 -1.86 -22.57 12.51
N THR A 333 -0.57 -22.87 12.30
CA THR A 333 0.47 -21.85 12.28
C THR A 333 0.36 -20.96 11.04
N ASN A 334 0.41 -19.64 11.24
CA ASN A 334 0.29 -18.61 10.22
C ASN A 334 1.14 -17.38 10.60
N GLU A 335 1.13 -16.34 9.76
CA GLU A 335 1.98 -15.16 9.95
C GLU A 335 1.76 -14.43 11.27
N LYS A 336 0.57 -14.55 11.88
CA LYS A 336 0.20 -13.83 13.10
C LYS A 336 0.65 -14.55 14.38
N ASN A 337 0.68 -15.89 14.37
CA ASN A 337 0.96 -16.69 15.57
C ASN A 337 2.32 -17.40 15.55
N PHE A 338 3.03 -17.40 14.42
CA PHE A 338 4.35 -18.04 14.35
C PHE A 338 5.36 -17.31 15.28
N PRO A 339 6.08 -18.03 16.17
CA PRO A 339 6.92 -17.42 17.19
C PRO A 339 8.00 -16.51 16.63
N ARG A 340 8.20 -15.39 17.34
CA ARG A 340 9.29 -14.44 17.10
C ARG A 340 10.23 -14.41 18.30
N VAL A 341 11.51 -14.25 18.02
CA VAL A 341 12.58 -14.10 19.00
C VAL A 341 13.17 -12.70 18.93
N GLU A 342 13.69 -12.21 20.05
CA GLU A 342 14.40 -10.94 20.09
C GLU A 342 15.72 -11.07 19.33
N LEU A 343 16.00 -10.10 18.47
CA LEU A 343 17.23 -9.99 17.70
C LEU A 343 17.83 -8.61 17.96
N LYS A 344 19.11 -8.57 18.38
CA LYS A 344 19.76 -7.29 18.68
C LYS A 344 20.36 -6.68 17.42
N LEU A 345 20.54 -5.35 17.44
CA LEU A 345 21.20 -4.63 16.36
C LEU A 345 22.62 -5.14 16.09
N THR A 346 23.35 -5.55 17.14
CA THR A 346 24.70 -6.14 17.06
C THR A 346 24.72 -7.49 16.35
N ASP A 347 23.60 -8.20 16.36
CA ASP A 347 23.48 -9.56 15.83
C ASP A 347 23.00 -9.53 14.36
N LEU A 348 22.71 -8.33 13.83
CA LEU A 348 22.34 -8.14 12.43
C LEU A 348 23.58 -8.20 11.53
N SER A 349 23.43 -8.93 10.42
CA SER A 349 24.38 -8.93 9.31
C SER A 349 24.58 -7.52 8.74
N GLU A 350 25.72 -7.28 8.10
CA GLU A 350 25.99 -6.02 7.40
C GLU A 350 24.92 -5.66 6.37
N LEU A 351 24.35 -6.68 5.70
CA LEU A 351 23.28 -6.50 4.72
C LEU A 351 21.97 -6.06 5.38
N ALA A 352 21.61 -6.61 6.55
CA ALA A 352 20.46 -6.16 7.30
C ALA A 352 20.65 -4.73 7.87
N GLN A 353 21.86 -4.40 8.35
CA GLN A 353 22.17 -3.03 8.78
C GLN A 353 22.13 -2.03 7.61
N ARG A 354 22.59 -2.45 6.43
CA ARG A 354 22.45 -1.67 5.20
C ARG A 354 20.99 -1.46 4.83
N CYS A 355 20.14 -2.47 5.02
CA CYS A 355 18.70 -2.35 4.81
C CYS A 355 18.09 -1.24 5.69
N ILE A 356 18.44 -1.21 6.98
CA ILE A 356 18.02 -0.13 7.90
C ILE A 356 18.40 1.25 7.33
N LYS A 357 19.68 1.44 6.96
CA LYS A 357 20.19 2.71 6.43
C LYS A 357 19.44 3.13 5.15
N GLN A 358 19.22 2.19 4.24
CA GLN A 358 18.53 2.43 2.96
C GLN A 358 17.05 2.76 3.17
N THR A 359 16.33 1.99 4.00
CA THR A 359 14.93 2.27 4.30
C THR A 359 14.75 3.62 4.98
N LEU A 360 15.58 3.96 5.97
CA LEU A 360 15.53 5.26 6.64
C LEU A 360 15.83 6.42 5.69
N HIS A 361 16.77 6.24 4.77
CA HIS A 361 17.05 7.23 3.74
C HIS A 361 15.82 7.46 2.84
N GLN A 362 15.17 6.39 2.37
CA GLN A 362 13.99 6.48 1.50
C GLN A 362 12.79 7.09 2.22
N ILE A 363 12.58 6.74 3.49
CA ILE A 363 11.58 7.37 4.36
C ILE A 363 11.83 8.88 4.45
N ARG A 364 13.07 9.31 4.72
CA ARG A 364 13.41 10.73 4.84
C ARG A 364 13.25 11.50 3.52
N ASP A 365 13.58 10.87 2.40
CA ASP A 365 13.54 11.50 1.08
C ASP A 365 12.10 11.65 0.55
N ARG A 366 11.21 10.70 0.88
CA ARG A 366 9.87 10.61 0.29
C ARG A 366 8.74 11.09 1.19
N ILE A 367 8.97 11.20 2.49
CA ILE A 367 7.96 11.71 3.43
C ILE A 367 8.15 13.22 3.59
N GLU A 368 7.04 13.92 3.75
CA GLU A 368 7.02 15.36 3.97
C GLU A 368 7.97 15.77 5.12
N LYS A 369 8.79 16.79 4.87
CA LYS A 369 9.68 17.33 5.89
C LYS A 369 8.84 18.03 6.98
N PRO A 370 9.32 18.09 8.23
CA PRO A 370 8.68 18.92 9.26
C PRO A 370 8.45 20.34 8.73
N SER A 371 7.20 20.80 8.78
CA SER A 371 6.77 22.11 8.30
C SER A 371 5.73 22.70 9.27
N THR A 372 5.46 24.00 9.14
CA THR A 372 4.38 24.65 9.90
C THR A 372 3.04 23.98 9.63
N THR A 373 2.76 23.64 8.38
CA THR A 373 1.53 22.93 7.97
C THR A 373 1.42 21.56 8.61
N VAL A 374 2.51 20.78 8.65
CA VAL A 374 2.53 19.47 9.33
C VAL A 374 2.29 19.65 10.83
N ALA A 375 2.95 20.61 11.47
CA ALA A 375 2.76 20.87 12.89
C ALA A 375 1.31 21.27 13.21
N MET A 376 0.71 22.16 12.42
CA MET A 376 -0.71 22.54 12.56
C MET A 376 -1.62 21.34 12.33
N SER A 377 -1.37 20.53 11.31
CA SER A 377 -2.15 19.31 11.03
C SER A 377 -2.11 18.32 12.20
N LEU A 378 -0.94 18.15 12.83
CA LEU A 378 -0.80 17.30 14.02
C LEU A 378 -1.54 17.86 15.24
N LEU A 379 -1.56 19.19 15.41
CA LEU A 379 -2.24 19.87 16.52
C LEU A 379 -3.77 19.85 16.37
N LEU A 380 -4.27 19.97 15.14
CA LEU A 380 -5.69 19.97 14.81
C LEU A 380 -6.30 18.55 14.86
N ASP A 381 -5.52 17.50 14.62
CA ASP A 381 -5.98 16.12 14.78
C ASP A 381 -5.84 15.67 16.25
N PRO A 382 -6.96 15.45 16.98
CA PRO A 382 -6.92 15.08 18.40
C PRO A 382 -6.11 13.82 18.68
N ARG A 383 -6.04 12.89 17.71
CA ARG A 383 -5.31 11.61 17.84
C ARG A 383 -3.80 11.80 17.82
N THR A 384 -3.31 12.88 17.21
CA THR A 384 -1.88 13.12 17.03
C THR A 384 -1.36 14.35 17.74
N ARG A 385 -2.22 15.13 18.39
CA ARG A 385 -1.84 16.32 19.16
C ARG A 385 -0.65 16.10 20.10
N PRO A 386 -0.51 14.96 20.83
CA PRO A 386 0.66 14.70 21.65
C PRO A 386 1.98 14.57 20.85
N SER A 387 1.91 14.11 19.59
CA SER A 387 3.07 13.94 18.71
C SER A 387 3.63 15.27 18.20
N ALA A 388 2.81 16.33 18.15
CA ALA A 388 3.26 17.66 17.74
C ALA A 388 4.39 18.19 18.65
N LYS A 389 4.32 17.92 19.97
CA LYS A 389 5.35 18.30 20.95
C LYS A 389 6.73 17.69 20.67
N LYS A 390 6.77 16.59 19.90
CA LYS A 390 7.99 15.87 19.56
C LYS A 390 8.59 16.30 18.22
N LEU A 391 8.01 17.29 17.55
CA LEU A 391 8.63 17.88 16.36
C LEU A 391 9.83 18.73 16.79
N PRO A 392 10.96 18.67 16.06
CA PRO A 392 12.01 19.67 16.21
C PRO A 392 11.39 21.06 16.08
N ALA A 393 11.89 22.05 16.82
CA ALA A 393 11.46 23.43 16.69
C ALA A 393 11.58 23.88 15.24
N CYS A 394 10.46 23.90 14.50
CA CYS A 394 10.39 24.55 13.20
C CYS A 394 10.57 26.04 13.48
N SER A 395 11.67 26.62 12.99
CA SER A 395 11.96 28.05 13.07
C SER A 395 10.75 28.85 12.57
N GLY A 396 9.95 29.37 13.52
CA GLY A 396 8.70 30.09 13.26
C GLY A 396 7.51 29.73 14.17
N LEU A 397 7.46 28.52 14.73
CA LEU A 397 6.33 28.07 15.56
C LEU A 397 6.55 28.17 17.08
N CYS A 398 7.79 28.38 17.54
CA CYS A 398 8.14 28.43 18.96
C CYS A 398 7.54 29.60 19.76
N ARG A 399 6.69 30.45 19.17
CA ARG A 399 6.02 31.56 19.88
C ARG A 399 4.52 31.40 20.08
N TRP A 400 3.88 30.38 19.51
CA TRP A 400 2.43 30.20 19.59
C TRP A 400 2.02 28.85 20.18
N SER A 401 2.49 28.53 21.39
CA SER A 401 1.75 27.65 22.29
C SER A 401 2.41 27.63 23.67
N TYR A 402 2.03 28.55 24.56
CA TYR A 402 1.91 28.32 26.01
C TYR A 402 1.12 29.48 26.62
N ARG A 403 -0.19 29.51 26.34
CA ARG A 403 -1.23 29.92 27.29
C ARG A 403 -2.40 28.97 27.12
#